data_AF-A0A948QMC1-F1
#
_entry.id   AF-A0A948QMC1-F1
#
_cell.length_a   1.000
_cell.length_b   1.000
_cell.length_c   1.000
_cell.angle_alpha   90.00
_cell.angle_beta   90.00
_cell.angle_gamma   90.00
#
_symmetry.space_group_name_H-M   'P 1'
#
loop_
_entity.id
_entity.type
_entity.pdbx_description
1 polymer ?
#
loop_
_entity_poly.entity_id
_entity_poly.type
_entity_poly.pdbx_seq_one_letter_code
_entity_poly.pdbx_strand_id
1 'polypeptide(L)'
;MSIMRFLITLFCLVLFLLGFGFFYSPEFILRINTLLKRLFLDNSKLLANRKKFGLVCIGLACLIFYFGVYSKRVETSTPELNARNKVYRAWYHYYHRDYAAAEKLCNEALKIDPENTTAIKQLCLIHFIKADYKQAKKYCDILLAKQPGNQRIKKIYEIITRKSGQVKK
;
A
#
# COMPACT_ATOMS: atom_id res chain seq x y z
N MET A 1 -8.37 -12.20 -14.02
CA MET A 1 -8.93 -10.94 -13.47
C MET A 1 -9.45 -11.25 -12.06
N SER A 2 -8.94 -10.61 -11.00
CA SER A 2 -9.35 -10.94 -9.62
C SER A 2 -10.87 -10.77 -9.45
N ILE A 3 -11.56 -11.71 -8.79
CA ILE A 3 -13.01 -11.72 -8.55
C ILE A 3 -13.51 -10.38 -7.98
N MET A 4 -12.73 -9.77 -7.10
CA MET A 4 -13.01 -8.46 -6.53
C MET A 4 -13.11 -7.36 -7.60
N ARG A 5 -12.32 -7.45 -8.68
CA ARG A 5 -12.32 -6.48 -9.79
C ARG A 5 -13.59 -6.58 -10.62
N PHE A 6 -14.09 -7.80 -10.85
CA PHE A 6 -15.33 -8.03 -11.58
C PHE A 6 -16.54 -7.47 -10.81
N LEU A 7 -16.58 -7.68 -9.50
CA LEU A 7 -17.63 -7.15 -8.62
C LEU A 7 -17.69 -5.62 -8.63
N ILE A 8 -16.54 -4.94 -8.58
CA ILE A 8 -16.48 -3.47 -8.63
C ILE A 8 -16.95 -2.93 -9.99
N THR A 9 -16.53 -3.54 -11.10
CA THR A 9 -16.99 -3.12 -12.44
C THR A 9 -18.49 -3.34 -12.64
N LEU A 10 -19.02 -4.46 -12.14
CA LEU A 10 -20.44 -4.77 -12.18
C LEU A 10 -21.24 -3.75 -11.35
N PHE A 11 -20.76 -3.42 -10.15
CA PHE A 11 -21.41 -2.46 -9.26
C PHE A 11 -21.43 -1.05 -9.85
N CYS A 12 -20.34 -0.59 -10.47
CA CYS A 12 -20.30 0.68 -11.18
C CYS A 12 -21.29 0.73 -12.35
N LEU A 13 -21.42 -0.36 -13.11
CA LEU A 13 -22.35 -0.47 -14.23
C LEU A 13 -23.81 -0.42 -13.75
N VAL A 14 -24.11 -1.08 -12.63
CA VAL A 14 -25.43 -1.02 -11.99
C VAL A 14 -25.77 0.40 -11.52
N LEU A 15 -24.85 1.11 -10.86
CA LEU A 15 -25.07 2.49 -10.43
C LEU A 15 -25.23 3.46 -11.61
N PHE A 16 -24.48 3.26 -12.68
CA PHE A 16 -24.58 4.06 -13.90
C PHE A 16 -25.95 3.88 -14.58
N LEU A 17 -26.42 2.64 -14.72
CA LEU A 17 -27.76 2.33 -15.25
C LEU A 17 -28.87 2.87 -14.36
N LEU A 18 -28.72 2.79 -13.04
CA LEU A 18 -29.64 3.40 -12.08
C LEU A 18 -29.71 4.92 -12.27
N GLY A 19 -28.56 5.60 -12.35
CA GLY A 19 -28.48 7.04 -12.59
C GLY A 19 -29.13 7.45 -13.92
N PHE A 20 -28.94 6.67 -14.99
CA PHE A 20 -29.57 6.91 -16.28
C PHE A 20 -31.10 6.70 -16.23
N GLY A 21 -31.56 5.65 -15.53
CA GLY A 21 -32.97 5.37 -15.31
C GLY A 21 -33.71 6.50 -14.56
N PHE A 22 -33.03 7.16 -13.61
CA PHE A 22 -33.55 8.36 -12.93
C PHE A 22 -33.69 9.58 -13.85
N PHE A 23 -32.94 9.66 -14.94
CA PHE A 23 -32.96 10.79 -15.87
C PHE A 23 -33.97 10.61 -17.01
N TYR A 24 -34.17 9.38 -17.49
CA TYR A 24 -34.86 9.13 -18.76
C TYR A 24 -36.25 8.47 -18.63
N SER A 25 -36.55 7.72 -17.55
CA SER A 25 -37.78 6.92 -17.45
C SER A 25 -38.56 7.16 -16.14
N PRO A 26 -39.71 7.86 -16.16
CA PRO A 26 -40.52 8.09 -14.96
C PRO A 26 -41.15 6.81 -14.37
N GLU A 27 -41.43 5.78 -15.19
CA GLU A 27 -41.98 4.50 -14.69
C GLU A 27 -40.97 3.66 -13.90
N PHE A 28 -39.68 3.72 -14.27
CA PHE A 28 -38.62 3.01 -13.57
C PHE A 28 -38.41 3.55 -12.14
N ILE A 29 -38.63 4.86 -11.98
CA ILE A 29 -38.63 5.52 -10.67
C ILE A 29 -39.69 4.90 -9.77
N LEU A 30 -40.89 4.56 -10.27
CA LEU A 30 -41.96 3.98 -9.45
C LEU A 30 -41.64 2.55 -8.95
N ARG A 31 -40.98 1.74 -9.79
CA ARG A 31 -40.51 0.40 -9.41
C ARG A 31 -39.36 0.42 -8.41
N ILE A 32 -38.43 1.36 -8.59
CA ILE A 32 -37.33 1.57 -7.63
C ILE A 32 -37.83 2.21 -6.36
N ASN A 33 -38.80 3.12 -6.44
CA ASN A 33 -39.42 3.79 -5.30
C ASN A 33 -40.09 2.77 -4.37
N THR A 34 -40.78 1.77 -4.92
CA THR A 34 -41.35 0.67 -4.11
C THR A 34 -40.29 -0.18 -3.43
N LEU A 35 -39.11 -0.36 -4.04
CA LEU A 35 -37.97 -1.08 -3.44
C LEU A 35 -37.21 -0.22 -2.40
N LEU A 36 -36.94 1.06 -2.68
CA LEU A 36 -36.26 2.00 -1.79
C LEU A 36 -37.09 2.34 -0.54
N LYS A 37 -38.42 2.35 -0.68
CA LYS A 37 -39.38 2.52 0.42
C LYS A 37 -39.30 1.39 1.45
N ARG A 38 -38.81 0.22 1.03
CA ARG A 38 -38.52 -0.92 1.92
C ARG A 38 -37.16 -0.83 2.59
N LEU A 39 -36.23 -0.05 2.04
CA LEU A 39 -34.85 0.02 2.49
C LEU A 39 -34.57 1.24 3.37
N PHE A 40 -34.77 2.50 2.95
CA PHE A 40 -34.27 3.62 3.77
C PHE A 40 -34.82 5.05 3.54
N LEU A 41 -35.64 5.36 2.53
CA LEU A 41 -35.86 6.77 2.12
C LEU A 41 -37.32 7.24 2.17
N ASP A 42 -37.58 8.21 3.04
CA ASP A 42 -38.88 8.86 3.21
C ASP A 42 -39.22 9.78 2.01
N ASN A 43 -40.47 9.68 1.54
CA ASN A 43 -40.82 9.86 0.12
C ASN A 43 -41.09 11.30 -0.32
N SER A 44 -41.19 12.28 0.58
CA SER A 44 -41.63 13.63 0.18
C SER A 44 -40.54 14.48 -0.48
N LYS A 45 -39.26 14.23 -0.18
CA LYS A 45 -38.14 15.06 -0.66
C LYS A 45 -37.44 14.51 -1.91
N LEU A 46 -37.68 13.22 -2.23
CA LEU A 46 -36.98 12.52 -3.31
C LEU A 46 -37.52 12.91 -4.71
N LEU A 47 -38.83 13.07 -4.84
CA LEU A 47 -39.50 13.45 -6.09
C LEU A 47 -39.25 14.92 -6.47
N ALA A 48 -39.25 15.81 -5.48
CA ALA A 48 -39.02 17.25 -5.68
C ALA A 48 -37.58 17.56 -6.14
N ASN A 49 -36.59 16.80 -5.64
CA ASN A 49 -35.17 17.00 -5.95
C ASN A 49 -34.56 15.86 -6.77
N ARG A 50 -35.38 15.11 -7.52
CA ARG A 50 -34.96 13.90 -8.27
C ARG A 50 -33.70 14.10 -9.13
N LYS A 51 -33.59 15.26 -9.80
CA LYS A 51 -32.43 15.60 -10.64
C LYS A 51 -31.15 15.83 -9.82
N LYS A 52 -31.27 16.38 -8.61
CA LYS A 52 -30.12 16.61 -7.70
C LYS A 52 -29.61 15.30 -7.12
N PHE A 53 -30.51 14.37 -6.77
CA PHE A 53 -30.12 13.02 -6.33
C PHE A 53 -29.39 12.24 -7.42
N GLY A 54 -29.88 12.29 -8.67
CA GLY A 54 -29.18 11.70 -9.81
C GLY A 54 -27.77 12.28 -9.99
N LEU A 55 -27.62 13.60 -9.87
CA LEU A 55 -26.32 14.27 -9.96
C LEU A 55 -25.34 13.86 -8.84
N VAL A 56 -25.84 13.71 -7.60
CA VAL A 56 -25.02 13.21 -6.47
C VAL A 56 -24.58 11.77 -6.70
N CYS A 57 -25.45 10.91 -7.21
CA CYS A 57 -25.11 9.52 -7.51
C CYS A 57 -24.04 9.41 -8.62
N ILE A 58 -24.17 10.23 -9.67
CA ILE A 58 -23.18 10.31 -10.75
C ILE A 58 -21.83 10.82 -10.21
N GLY A 59 -21.86 11.86 -9.37
CA GLY A 59 -20.65 12.39 -8.73
C GLY A 59 -19.93 11.36 -7.85
N LEU A 60 -20.69 10.62 -7.03
CA LEU A 60 -20.15 9.53 -6.21
C LEU A 60 -19.57 8.40 -7.08
N ALA A 61 -20.24 8.02 -8.16
CA ALA A 61 -19.74 7.01 -9.09
C ALA A 61 -18.42 7.45 -9.76
N CYS A 62 -18.32 8.70 -10.21
CA CYS A 62 -17.10 9.28 -10.78
C CYS A 62 -15.96 9.32 -9.76
N LEU A 63 -16.27 9.66 -8.50
CA LEU A 63 -15.29 9.71 -7.41
C LEU A 63 -14.77 8.30 -7.08
N ILE A 64 -15.65 7.31 -6.92
CA ILE A 64 -15.27 5.91 -6.69
C ILE A 64 -14.47 5.36 -7.86
N PHE A 65 -14.86 5.67 -9.10
CA PHE A 65 -14.13 5.27 -10.30
C PHE A 65 -12.74 5.92 -10.36
N TYR A 66 -12.64 7.21 -10.05
CA TYR A 66 -11.38 7.93 -9.97
C TYR A 66 -10.45 7.32 -8.92
N PHE A 67 -10.93 7.06 -7.70
CA PHE A 67 -10.14 6.39 -6.66
C PHE A 67 -9.75 4.96 -7.05
N GLY A 68 -10.65 4.20 -7.69
CA GLY A 68 -10.37 2.86 -8.19
C GLY A 68 -9.26 2.85 -9.25
N VAL A 69 -9.32 3.75 -10.23
CA VAL A 69 -8.28 3.91 -11.26
C VAL A 69 -6.97 4.45 -10.66
N TYR A 70 -7.04 5.37 -9.70
CA TYR A 70 -5.87 5.90 -9.00
C TYR A 70 -5.14 4.80 -8.21
N SER A 71 -5.88 3.96 -7.49
CA SER A 71 -5.30 2.82 -6.74
C SER A 71 -4.55 1.84 -7.66
N LYS A 72 -5.05 1.64 -8.89
CA LYS A 72 -4.39 0.81 -9.91
C LYS A 72 -3.05 1.39 -10.36
N ARG A 73 -2.92 2.72 -10.53
CA ARG A 73 -1.63 3.36 -10.84
C ARG A 73 -0.61 3.16 -9.73
N VAL A 74 -1.06 3.17 -8.48
CA VAL A 74 -0.20 2.90 -7.30
C VAL A 74 0.25 1.43 -7.27
N GLU A 75 -0.56 0.48 -7.74
CA GLU A 75 -0.19 -0.94 -7.81
C GLU A 75 0.72 -1.27 -9.01
N THR A 76 0.60 -0.54 -10.12
CA THR A 76 1.52 -0.59 -11.28
C THR A 76 2.72 0.35 -11.15
N SER A 77 2.97 0.87 -9.96
CA SER A 77 4.06 1.81 -9.74
C SER A 77 5.40 1.16 -10.05
N THR A 78 6.33 2.01 -10.50
CA THR A 78 7.70 1.66 -10.88
C THR A 78 8.33 0.62 -9.95
N PRO A 79 9.20 -0.28 -10.46
CA PRO A 79 9.92 -1.25 -9.63
C PRO A 79 10.53 -0.64 -8.37
N GLU A 80 11.02 0.60 -8.46
CA GLU A 80 11.54 1.38 -7.33
C GLU A 80 10.53 1.64 -6.21
N LEU A 81 9.27 1.97 -6.53
CA LEU A 81 8.24 2.18 -5.50
C LEU A 81 7.92 0.86 -4.78
N ASN A 82 7.92 -0.24 -5.53
CA ASN A 82 7.74 -1.57 -4.96
C ASN A 82 8.89 -1.95 -4.02
N ALA A 83 10.14 -1.66 -4.39
CA ALA A 83 11.30 -1.84 -3.51
C ALA A 83 11.17 -1.00 -2.23
N ARG A 84 10.82 0.28 -2.37
CA ARG A 84 10.63 1.19 -1.23
C ARG A 84 9.51 0.72 -0.28
N ASN A 85 8.37 0.29 -0.83
CA ASN A 85 7.27 -0.26 -0.04
C ASN A 85 7.68 -1.52 0.73
N LYS A 86 8.49 -2.40 0.14
CA LYS A 86 9.02 -3.58 0.84
C LYS A 86 9.92 -3.19 2.01
N VAL A 87 10.79 -2.19 1.84
CA VAL A 87 11.64 -1.65 2.93
C VAL A 87 10.81 -1.06 4.07
N TYR A 88 9.70 -0.37 3.77
CA TYR A 88 8.77 0.11 4.80
C TYR A 88 8.08 -1.03 5.54
N ARG A 89 7.62 -2.07 4.84
CA ARG A 89 7.05 -3.27 5.49
C ARG A 89 8.10 -4.00 6.32
N ALA A 90 9.35 -4.05 5.88
CA ALA A 90 10.43 -4.64 6.65
C ALA A 90 10.66 -3.90 7.99
N TRP A 91 10.56 -2.56 8.01
CA TRP A 91 10.57 -1.80 9.27
C TRP A 91 9.44 -2.21 10.20
N TYR A 92 8.22 -2.37 9.69
CA TYR A 92 7.08 -2.83 10.49
C TYR A 92 7.41 -4.17 11.17
N HIS A 93 7.83 -5.19 10.40
CA HIS A 93 8.21 -6.49 10.96
C HIS A 93 9.37 -6.39 11.96
N TYR A 94 10.36 -5.53 11.69
CA TYR A 94 11.48 -5.27 12.60
C TYR A 94 11.01 -4.76 13.97
N TYR A 95 10.10 -3.78 14.00
CA TYR A 95 9.54 -3.25 15.26
C TYR A 95 8.66 -4.28 15.99
N HIS A 96 8.03 -5.19 15.25
CA HIS A 96 7.29 -6.33 15.78
C HIS A 96 8.16 -7.55 16.13
N ARG A 97 9.49 -7.40 16.12
CA ARG A 97 10.48 -8.47 16.41
C ARG A 97 10.44 -9.67 15.46
N ASP A 98 9.74 -9.56 14.33
CA ASP A 98 9.73 -10.54 13.27
C ASP A 98 10.89 -10.29 12.30
N TYR A 99 12.09 -10.61 12.76
CA TYR A 99 13.32 -10.37 12.00
C TYR A 99 13.46 -11.27 10.77
N ALA A 100 12.79 -12.43 10.74
CA ALA A 100 12.82 -13.33 9.59
C ALA A 100 12.02 -12.77 8.42
N ALA A 101 10.81 -12.26 8.67
CA ALA A 101 10.01 -11.59 7.64
C ALA A 101 10.68 -10.29 7.17
N ALA A 102 11.24 -9.51 8.10
CA ALA A 102 11.96 -8.28 7.76
C ALA A 102 13.15 -8.54 6.83
N GLU A 103 13.96 -9.56 7.11
CA GLU A 103 15.11 -9.94 6.28
C GLU A 103 14.67 -10.36 4.88
N LYS A 104 13.61 -11.19 4.77
CA LYS A 104 13.07 -11.62 3.48
C LYS A 104 12.63 -10.43 2.63
N LEU A 105 11.89 -9.49 3.22
CA LEU A 105 11.40 -8.29 2.53
C LEU A 105 12.56 -7.39 2.07
N CYS A 106 13.61 -7.23 2.89
CA CYS A 106 14.81 -6.48 2.49
C CYS A 106 15.55 -7.15 1.33
N ASN A 107 15.73 -8.46 1.37
CA ASN A 107 16.37 -9.21 0.28
C ASN A 107 15.56 -9.12 -1.01
N GLU A 108 14.23 -9.18 -0.92
CA GLU A 108 13.37 -8.95 -2.07
C GLU A 108 13.42 -7.51 -2.60
N ALA A 109 13.58 -6.51 -1.72
CA ALA A 109 13.78 -5.12 -2.14
C ALA A 109 15.11 -4.97 -2.89
N LEU A 110 16.19 -5.61 -2.42
CA LEU A 110 17.50 -5.60 -3.08
C LEU A 110 17.51 -6.33 -4.43
N LYS A 111 16.64 -7.30 -4.67
CA LYS A 111 16.48 -7.91 -6.00
C LYS A 111 15.91 -6.94 -7.03
N ILE A 112 15.12 -5.97 -6.58
CA ILE A 112 14.49 -4.98 -7.44
C ILE A 112 15.39 -3.75 -7.58
N ASP A 113 15.97 -3.31 -6.48
CA ASP A 113 16.91 -2.19 -6.39
C ASP A 113 18.15 -2.62 -5.58
N PRO A 114 19.18 -3.17 -6.26
CA PRO A 114 20.41 -3.64 -5.61
C PRO A 114 21.19 -2.52 -4.92
N GLU A 115 20.96 -1.28 -5.32
CA GLU A 115 21.69 -0.11 -4.85
C GLU A 115 21.06 0.50 -3.59
N ASN A 116 19.93 -0.04 -3.12
CA ASN A 116 19.13 0.53 -2.04
C ASN A 116 19.85 0.53 -0.69
N THR A 117 20.50 1.65 -0.37
CA THR A 117 21.21 1.85 0.91
C THR A 117 20.32 1.65 2.15
N THR A 118 19.01 1.90 2.04
CA THR A 118 18.08 1.74 3.17
C THR A 118 17.84 0.27 3.47
N ALA A 119 17.65 -0.56 2.43
CA ALA A 119 17.50 -2.01 2.57
C ALA A 119 18.78 -2.65 3.14
N ILE A 120 19.96 -2.27 2.62
CA ILE A 120 21.26 -2.76 3.11
C ILE A 120 21.45 -2.39 4.59
N LYS A 121 21.10 -1.15 4.98
CA LYS A 121 21.17 -0.71 6.38
C LYS A 121 20.27 -1.53 7.29
N GLN A 122 19.03 -1.80 6.87
CA GLN A 122 18.14 -2.66 7.66
C GLN A 122 18.69 -4.07 7.81
N LEU A 123 19.26 -4.67 6.76
CA LEU A 123 19.94 -5.97 6.88
C LEU A 123 21.10 -5.93 7.87
N CYS A 124 21.96 -4.90 7.84
CA CYS A 124 23.03 -4.74 8.83
C CYS A 124 22.47 -4.73 10.27
N LEU A 125 21.37 -4.01 10.52
CA LEU A 125 20.71 -3.95 11.84
C LEU A 125 20.05 -5.27 12.25
N ILE A 126 19.39 -5.95 11.32
CA ILE A 126 18.74 -7.24 11.57
C ILE A 126 19.79 -8.28 11.97
N HIS A 127 20.89 -8.40 11.21
CA HIS A 127 21.97 -9.33 11.55
C HIS A 127 22.69 -8.95 12.86
N PHE A 128 22.81 -7.66 13.14
CA PHE A 128 23.34 -7.19 14.43
C PHE A 128 22.48 -7.67 15.62
N ILE A 129 21.16 -7.58 15.52
CA ILE A 129 20.25 -8.07 16.57
C ILE A 129 20.26 -9.59 16.67
N LYS A 130 20.37 -10.30 15.54
CA LYS A 130 20.53 -11.76 15.51
C LYS A 130 21.88 -12.25 16.03
N ALA A 131 22.75 -11.35 16.51
CA ALA A 131 24.13 -11.62 16.92
C ALA A 131 25.03 -12.21 15.82
N ASP A 132 24.61 -12.13 14.55
CA ASP A 132 25.43 -12.49 13.40
C ASP A 132 26.28 -11.29 12.98
N TYR A 133 27.29 -11.00 13.82
CA TYR A 133 28.19 -9.87 13.61
C TYR A 133 29.02 -10.03 12.33
N LYS A 134 29.21 -11.25 11.83
CA LYS A 134 29.97 -11.52 10.60
C LYS A 134 29.21 -11.00 9.38
N GLN A 135 27.92 -11.31 9.26
CA GLN A 135 27.09 -10.79 8.18
C GLN A 135 26.80 -9.30 8.35
N ALA A 136 26.52 -8.85 9.57
CA ALA A 136 26.33 -7.42 9.85
C ALA A 136 27.54 -6.59 9.38
N LYS A 137 28.76 -7.05 9.66
CA LYS A 137 29.99 -6.39 9.21
C LYS A 137 30.05 -6.24 7.70
N LYS A 138 29.76 -7.32 6.94
CA LYS A 138 29.76 -7.28 5.47
C LYS A 138 28.80 -6.23 4.90
N TYR A 139 27.56 -6.17 5.39
CA TYR A 139 26.60 -5.17 4.92
C TYR A 139 27.02 -3.75 5.27
N CYS A 140 27.63 -3.56 6.44
CA CYS A 140 28.14 -2.27 6.84
C CYS A 140 29.42 -1.86 6.06
N ASP A 141 30.27 -2.81 5.63
CA ASP A 141 31.38 -2.53 4.69
C ASP A 141 30.85 -2.05 3.33
N ILE A 142 29.79 -2.69 2.80
CA ILE A 142 29.13 -2.27 1.54
C ILE A 142 28.57 -0.84 1.68
N LEU A 143 27.98 -0.51 2.83
CA LEU A 143 27.46 0.82 3.11
C LEU A 143 28.57 1.89 3.19
N LEU A 144 29.71 1.56 3.80
CA LEU A 144 30.86 2.46 3.88
C LEU A 144 31.50 2.70 2.52
N ALA A 145 31.55 1.68 1.66
CA ALA A 145 32.04 1.83 0.29
C ALA A 145 31.18 2.81 -0.52
N LYS A 146 29.84 2.78 -0.33
CA LYS A 146 28.91 3.70 -0.99
C LYS A 146 28.88 5.09 -0.36
N GLN A 147 29.03 5.19 0.95
CA GLN A 147 28.91 6.44 1.71
C GLN A 147 30.02 6.59 2.77
N PRO A 148 31.28 6.84 2.35
CA PRO A 148 32.43 6.87 3.25
C PRO A 148 32.40 8.02 4.27
N GLY A 149 31.65 9.09 3.98
CA GLY A 149 31.46 10.23 4.87
C GLY A 149 30.35 10.05 5.92
N ASN A 150 29.59 8.96 5.88
CA ASN A 150 28.42 8.81 6.76
C ASN A 150 28.84 8.38 8.17
N GLN A 151 28.90 9.35 9.07
CA GLN A 151 29.26 9.16 10.48
C GLN A 151 28.35 8.13 11.20
N ARG A 152 27.08 8.00 10.79
CA ARG A 152 26.17 7.02 11.39
C ARG A 152 26.59 5.59 11.06
N ILE A 153 27.03 5.35 9.84
CA ILE A 153 27.48 4.01 9.41
C ILE A 153 28.79 3.65 10.13
N LYS A 154 29.73 4.60 10.25
CA LYS A 154 30.98 4.40 11.01
C LYS A 154 30.72 4.01 12.47
N LYS A 155 29.83 4.73 13.16
CA LYS A 155 29.43 4.39 14.54
C LYS A 155 28.84 2.98 14.64
N ILE A 156 27.96 2.60 13.72
CA ILE A 156 27.39 1.24 13.70
C ILE A 156 28.49 0.19 13.49
N TYR A 157 29.42 0.45 12.58
CA TYR A 157 30.55 -0.44 12.29
C TYR A 157 31.49 -0.65 13.50
N GLU A 158 31.82 0.43 14.22
CA GLU A 158 32.62 0.37 15.46
C GLU A 158 31.93 -0.50 16.53
N ILE A 159 30.62 -0.32 16.71
CA ILE A 159 29.82 -1.11 17.66
C ILE A 159 29.83 -2.60 17.28
N ILE A 160 29.60 -2.91 16.01
CA ILE A 160 29.64 -4.30 15.50
C ILE A 160 31.02 -4.91 15.73
N THR A 161 32.09 -4.17 15.44
CA THR A 161 33.47 -4.66 15.58
C THR A 161 33.80 -4.93 17.05
N ARG A 162 33.47 -4.01 17.94
CA ARG A 162 33.66 -4.18 19.39
C ARG A 162 32.89 -5.40 19.92
N LYS A 163 31.62 -5.56 19.53
CA LYS A 163 30.80 -6.72 19.94
C LYS A 163 31.34 -8.03 19.37
N SER A 164 31.79 -8.04 18.12
CA SER A 164 32.39 -9.23 17.49
C SER A 164 33.68 -9.68 18.19
N GLY A 165 34.48 -8.75 18.71
CA GLY A 165 35.68 -9.03 19.49
C GLY A 165 35.40 -9.53 20.91
N GLN A 166 34.28 -9.10 21.51
CA GLN A 166 33.85 -9.57 22.84
C GLN A 166 33.33 -11.00 22.84
N VAL A 167 32.73 -11.48 21.74
CA VAL A 167 32.22 -12.86 21.62
C VAL A 167 33.34 -13.90 21.47
N LYS A 168 34.58 -13.47 21.18
CA LYS A 168 35.75 -14.35 21.01
C LYS A 168 36.58 -14.57 22.29
N LYS A 169 36.20 -13.98 23.43
CA LYS A 169 36.80 -14.24 24.75
C LYS A 169 35.86 -15.10 25.58
#